data_AF-A0A830I0Y4-F1
#
_entry.id   AF-A0A830I0Y4-F1
#
_cell.length_a   1.000
_cell.length_b   1.000
_cell.length_c   1.000
_cell.angle_alpha   90.00
_cell.angle_beta   90.00
_cell.angle_gamma   90.00
#
_symmetry.space_group_name_H-M   'P 1'
#
loop_
_entity.id
_entity.type
_entity.pdbx_description
1 polymer ?
#
loop_
_entity_poly.entity_id
_entity_poly.type
_entity_poly.pdbx_seq_one_letter_code
_entity_poly.pdbx_strand_id
1 'polypeptide(L)'
;MGKKAKSNAAPAKERQVQAPPSVELLEDIVIRFILNAPDEEKAAWQRLLFLVEQAHWFYEDYYAANNPESLLSYNLRDFVALVFTSVTLLQPYTAFLDPIYKTFVGYKQSVPVCGCIILNSTLTHVLLVKGWKSQSPWGFPKGKINRNEEPSACAAREVWEETGFDVTPYIEEESSLEFTFRQKNEQLFIITGIDERTAMFQPQANKEISAIEWYPVASLPDAGAAGEKDSAHSFGAMKSTGKDGSKFYMVWPFVKRLRKWIKQRKRGGGSGGVASGKEEEEEEEEEEEEEERSQQQQQHDLLPSGLFGDVVSAQPTDPQSAVEMLRDFRLDVNAVMGVFDRAIASKPLKLARQGARRRKQ
;
A
#
# COMPACT_ATOMS: atom_id res chain seq x y z
N MET A 1 -32.15 16.36 -64.86
CA MET A 1 -31.18 16.05 -63.78
C MET A 1 -31.88 15.29 -62.65
N GLY A 2 -31.66 13.98 -62.51
CA GLY A 2 -32.10 13.21 -61.33
C GLY A 2 -30.88 12.75 -60.53
N LYS A 3 -30.60 13.39 -59.39
CA LYS A 3 -29.48 13.02 -58.51
C LYS A 3 -29.89 11.83 -57.65
N LYS A 4 -29.24 10.68 -57.84
CA LYS A 4 -29.29 9.54 -56.91
C LYS A 4 -28.52 9.90 -55.64
N ALA A 5 -29.19 9.94 -54.50
CA ALA A 5 -28.54 9.98 -53.20
C ALA A 5 -27.91 8.60 -52.91
N LYS A 6 -26.58 8.55 -52.76
CA LYS A 6 -25.89 7.39 -52.18
C LYS A 6 -25.90 7.56 -50.67
N SER A 7 -26.69 6.77 -49.96
CA SER A 7 -26.61 6.60 -48.51
C SER A 7 -25.41 5.71 -48.19
N ASN A 8 -24.26 6.32 -47.87
CA ASN A 8 -23.17 5.63 -47.18
C ASN A 8 -23.39 5.80 -45.67
N ALA A 9 -24.14 4.88 -45.06
CA ALA A 9 -24.12 4.72 -43.61
C ALA A 9 -23.04 3.66 -43.30
N ALA A 10 -21.97 4.09 -42.64
CA ALA A 10 -21.00 3.16 -42.05
C ALA A 10 -21.70 2.34 -40.95
N PRO A 11 -21.36 1.05 -40.78
CA PRO A 11 -21.92 0.25 -39.69
C PRO A 11 -21.51 0.88 -38.36
N ALA A 12 -22.48 1.12 -37.48
CA ALA A 12 -22.23 1.55 -36.12
C ALA A 12 -21.34 0.49 -35.44
N LYS A 13 -20.19 0.89 -34.90
CA LYS A 13 -19.39 0.02 -34.02
C LYS A 13 -20.28 -0.35 -32.84
N GLU A 14 -20.65 -1.63 -32.71
CA GLU A 14 -21.23 -2.15 -31.47
C GLU A 14 -20.26 -1.80 -30.33
N ARG A 15 -20.70 -0.94 -29.41
CA ARG A 15 -19.96 -0.69 -28.17
C ARG A 15 -19.91 -2.01 -27.42
N GLN A 16 -18.75 -2.64 -27.36
CA GLN A 16 -18.54 -3.74 -26.42
C GLN A 16 -18.82 -3.20 -25.01
N VAL A 17 -19.70 -3.90 -24.29
CA VAL A 17 -20.02 -3.57 -22.92
C VAL A 17 -18.98 -4.25 -22.05
N GLN A 18 -18.27 -3.47 -21.23
CA GLN A 18 -17.34 -4.01 -20.25
C GLN A 18 -18.07 -5.01 -19.34
N ALA A 19 -17.42 -6.14 -19.09
CA ALA A 19 -17.96 -7.23 -18.29
C ALA A 19 -17.06 -7.55 -17.09
N PRO A 20 -17.62 -8.13 -16.02
CA PRO A 20 -16.81 -8.73 -14.96
C PRO A 20 -15.90 -9.85 -15.53
N PRO A 21 -14.80 -10.19 -14.83
CA PRO A 21 -13.98 -11.34 -15.23
C PRO A 21 -14.81 -12.62 -15.30
N SER A 22 -14.43 -13.52 -16.19
CA SER A 22 -15.03 -14.86 -16.23
C SER A 22 -14.78 -15.61 -14.92
N VAL A 23 -15.64 -16.58 -14.62
CA VAL A 23 -15.46 -17.45 -13.45
C VAL A 23 -14.10 -18.14 -13.49
N GLU A 24 -13.69 -18.67 -14.65
CA GLU A 24 -12.40 -19.34 -14.83
C GLU A 24 -11.20 -18.41 -14.55
N LEU A 25 -11.26 -17.15 -15.00
CA LEU A 25 -10.21 -16.18 -14.73
C LEU A 25 -10.12 -15.84 -13.25
N LEU A 26 -11.27 -15.61 -12.62
CA LEU A 26 -11.32 -15.30 -11.20
C LEU A 26 -10.87 -16.49 -10.33
N GLU A 27 -11.22 -17.72 -10.72
CA GLU A 27 -10.73 -18.94 -10.08
C GLU A 27 -9.20 -19.08 -10.20
N ASP A 28 -8.60 -18.84 -11.38
CA ASP A 28 -7.13 -18.87 -11.53
C ASP A 28 -6.45 -17.89 -10.58
N ILE A 29 -6.95 -16.65 -10.51
CA ILE A 29 -6.42 -15.61 -9.64
C ILE A 29 -6.56 -16.03 -8.16
N VAL A 30 -7.74 -16.48 -7.75
CA VAL A 30 -8.00 -16.94 -6.37
C VAL A 30 -7.09 -18.12 -5.99
N ILE A 31 -6.90 -19.09 -6.89
CA ILE A 31 -6.02 -20.24 -6.66
C ILE A 31 -4.57 -19.78 -6.49
N ARG A 32 -4.12 -18.88 -7.36
CA ARG A 32 -2.73 -18.38 -7.39
C ARG A 32 -2.35 -17.60 -6.14
N PHE A 33 -3.25 -16.75 -5.63
CA PHE A 33 -2.93 -15.83 -4.54
C PHE A 33 -3.52 -16.22 -3.18
N ILE A 34 -4.67 -16.89 -3.15
CA ILE A 34 -5.45 -17.06 -1.91
C ILE A 34 -5.43 -18.52 -1.43
N LEU A 35 -5.90 -19.46 -2.26
CA LEU A 35 -6.12 -20.84 -1.79
C LEU A 35 -4.83 -21.59 -1.50
N ASN A 36 -3.79 -21.39 -2.33
CA ASN A 36 -2.48 -22.02 -2.15
C ASN A 36 -1.54 -21.25 -1.21
N ALA A 37 -2.00 -20.15 -0.61
CA ALA A 37 -1.19 -19.41 0.35
C ALA A 37 -0.92 -20.25 1.61
N PRO A 38 0.19 -20.00 2.32
CA PRO A 38 0.47 -20.63 3.61
C PRO A 38 -0.68 -20.43 4.60
N ASP A 39 -0.88 -21.41 5.48
CA ASP A 39 -1.97 -21.39 6.46
C ASP A 39 -1.88 -20.18 7.39
N GLU A 40 -0.68 -19.69 7.69
CA GLU A 40 -0.47 -18.51 8.50
C GLU A 40 -1.03 -17.24 7.84
N GLU A 41 -0.98 -17.14 6.50
CA GLU A 41 -1.57 -16.02 5.74
C GLU A 41 -3.10 -16.10 5.66
N LYS A 42 -3.65 -17.28 5.87
CA LYS A 42 -5.09 -17.59 5.85
C LYS A 42 -5.74 -17.57 7.24
N ALA A 43 -4.94 -17.35 8.29
CA ALA A 43 -5.37 -17.43 9.68
C ALA A 43 -5.92 -16.11 10.25
N ALA A 44 -5.93 -15.02 9.47
CA ALA A 44 -6.47 -13.73 9.91
C ALA A 44 -7.01 -12.92 8.73
N TRP A 45 -8.05 -12.13 8.97
CA TRP A 45 -8.70 -11.30 7.95
C TRP A 45 -7.75 -10.32 7.28
N GLN A 46 -6.89 -9.66 8.06
CA GLN A 46 -5.95 -8.67 7.55
C GLN A 46 -4.97 -9.31 6.57
N ARG A 47 -4.48 -10.52 6.89
CA ARG A 47 -3.54 -11.27 6.06
C ARG A 47 -4.18 -11.77 4.78
N LEU A 48 -5.37 -12.35 4.90
CA LEU A 48 -6.16 -12.75 3.75
C LEU A 48 -6.41 -11.55 2.81
N LEU A 49 -6.74 -10.38 3.34
CA LEU A 49 -7.02 -9.20 2.52
C LEU A 49 -5.76 -8.60 1.87
N PHE A 50 -4.55 -8.79 2.42
CA PHE A 50 -3.33 -8.51 1.67
C PHE A 50 -3.17 -9.44 0.46
N LEU A 51 -3.50 -10.74 0.59
CA LEU A 51 -3.51 -11.65 -0.57
C LEU A 51 -4.54 -11.23 -1.62
N VAL A 52 -5.74 -10.82 -1.19
CA VAL A 52 -6.78 -10.30 -2.09
C VAL A 52 -6.33 -9.00 -2.78
N GLU A 53 -5.57 -8.15 -2.09
CA GLU A 53 -4.98 -6.96 -2.69
C GLU A 53 -3.91 -7.29 -3.75
N GLN A 54 -3.02 -8.25 -3.49
CA GLN A 54 -2.07 -8.70 -4.52
C GLN A 54 -2.80 -9.31 -5.73
N ALA A 55 -3.87 -10.06 -5.50
CA ALA A 55 -4.74 -10.58 -6.56
C ALA A 55 -5.43 -9.45 -7.35
N HIS A 56 -5.85 -8.37 -6.68
CA HIS A 56 -6.44 -7.19 -7.30
C HIS A 56 -5.44 -6.49 -8.22
N TRP A 57 -4.22 -6.20 -7.74
CA TRP A 57 -3.18 -5.59 -8.57
C TRP A 57 -2.82 -6.46 -9.78
N PHE A 58 -2.69 -7.77 -9.58
CA PHE A 58 -2.45 -8.69 -10.68
C PHE A 58 -3.57 -8.65 -11.72
N TYR A 59 -4.84 -8.57 -11.30
CA TYR A 59 -5.97 -8.40 -12.20
C TYR A 59 -5.90 -7.08 -12.98
N GLU A 60 -5.71 -5.96 -12.28
CA GLU A 60 -5.70 -4.62 -12.89
C GLU A 60 -4.56 -4.48 -13.91
N ASP A 61 -3.36 -4.94 -13.56
CA ASP A 61 -2.18 -4.73 -14.39
C ASP A 61 -2.09 -5.68 -15.57
N TYR A 62 -2.44 -6.96 -15.40
CA TYR A 62 -2.24 -7.96 -16.44
C TYR A 62 -3.51 -8.26 -17.26
N TYR A 63 -4.71 -8.01 -16.71
CA TYR A 63 -5.96 -8.30 -17.40
C TYR A 63 -6.72 -7.04 -17.76
N ALA A 64 -7.10 -6.21 -16.79
CA ALA A 64 -7.95 -5.04 -17.04
C ALA A 64 -7.23 -4.00 -17.92
N ALA A 65 -5.97 -3.68 -17.60
CA ALA A 65 -5.17 -2.72 -18.37
C ALA A 65 -4.92 -3.16 -19.82
N ASN A 66 -4.82 -4.47 -20.06
CA ASN A 66 -4.61 -5.04 -21.40
C ASN A 66 -5.92 -5.23 -22.18
N ASN A 67 -7.09 -5.15 -21.52
CA ASN A 67 -8.40 -5.38 -22.11
C ASN A 67 -9.44 -4.31 -21.69
N PRO A 68 -9.13 -3.00 -21.83
CA PRO A 68 -9.96 -1.93 -21.25
C PRO A 68 -11.35 -1.78 -21.89
N GLU A 69 -11.56 -2.32 -23.09
CA GLU A 69 -12.87 -2.28 -23.77
C GLU A 69 -13.80 -3.44 -23.36
N SER A 70 -13.26 -4.53 -22.80
CA SER A 70 -14.01 -5.76 -22.51
C SER A 70 -14.06 -6.12 -21.03
N LEU A 71 -13.08 -5.71 -20.22
CA LEU A 71 -13.05 -5.99 -18.78
C LEU A 71 -13.32 -4.73 -17.95
N LEU A 72 -14.08 -4.91 -16.87
CA LEU A 72 -14.29 -3.88 -15.85
C LEU A 72 -13.03 -3.69 -15.01
N SER A 73 -12.67 -2.44 -14.72
CA SER A 73 -11.71 -2.12 -13.66
C SER A 73 -12.43 -2.01 -12.32
N TYR A 74 -11.79 -2.49 -11.26
CA TYR A 74 -12.30 -2.49 -9.89
C TYR A 74 -11.42 -1.61 -9.01
N ASN A 75 -12.04 -0.94 -8.04
CA ASN A 75 -11.28 -0.55 -6.85
C ASN A 75 -11.13 -1.76 -5.92
N LEU A 76 -10.19 -1.69 -4.97
CA LEU A 76 -9.91 -2.81 -4.08
C LEU A 76 -11.16 -3.30 -3.31
N ARG A 77 -12.01 -2.40 -2.82
CA ARG A 77 -13.19 -2.78 -2.03
C ARG A 77 -14.19 -3.58 -2.86
N ASP A 78 -14.42 -3.17 -4.10
CA ASP A 78 -15.34 -3.86 -5.00
C ASP A 78 -14.73 -5.19 -5.50
N PHE A 79 -13.41 -5.26 -5.67
CA PHE A 79 -12.71 -6.52 -5.95
C PHE A 79 -12.78 -7.50 -4.78
N VAL A 80 -12.65 -7.02 -3.53
CA VAL A 80 -12.88 -7.83 -2.32
C VAL A 80 -14.29 -8.41 -2.31
N ALA A 81 -15.30 -7.59 -2.63
CA ALA A 81 -16.68 -8.05 -2.73
C ALA A 81 -16.88 -9.12 -3.81
N LEU A 82 -16.23 -8.95 -4.97
CA LEU A 82 -16.22 -9.92 -6.04
C LEU A 82 -15.63 -11.26 -5.56
N VAL A 83 -14.45 -11.24 -4.93
CA VAL A 83 -13.80 -12.45 -4.39
C VAL A 83 -14.65 -13.12 -3.32
N PHE A 84 -15.23 -12.37 -2.37
CA PHE A 84 -16.08 -12.93 -1.31
C PHE A 84 -17.33 -13.61 -1.88
N THR A 85 -17.88 -13.07 -2.97
CA THR A 85 -19.06 -13.65 -3.63
C THR A 85 -18.70 -14.89 -4.45
N SER A 86 -17.49 -14.96 -5.01
CA SER A 86 -17.08 -16.06 -5.90
C SER A 86 -16.44 -17.24 -5.17
N VAL A 87 -15.80 -17.02 -4.02
CA VAL A 87 -15.16 -18.08 -3.24
C VAL A 87 -16.16 -18.65 -2.23
N THR A 88 -16.56 -19.91 -2.41
CA THR A 88 -17.57 -20.57 -1.57
C THR A 88 -17.27 -20.48 -0.06
N LEU A 89 -16.00 -20.54 0.34
CA LEU A 89 -15.60 -20.37 1.74
C LEU A 89 -15.80 -18.96 2.30
N LEU A 90 -15.75 -17.95 1.43
CA LEU A 90 -15.85 -16.55 1.83
C LEU A 90 -17.30 -16.03 1.74
N GLN A 91 -18.17 -16.72 1.00
CA GLN A 91 -19.59 -16.36 0.85
C GLN A 91 -20.33 -16.13 2.17
N PRO A 92 -20.15 -16.95 3.23
CA PRO A 92 -20.80 -16.73 4.53
C PRO A 92 -20.46 -15.37 5.17
N TYR A 93 -19.32 -14.78 4.80
CA TYR A 93 -18.81 -13.53 5.37
C TYR A 93 -19.18 -12.29 4.55
N THR A 94 -19.88 -12.44 3.43
CA THR A 94 -20.32 -11.32 2.57
C THR A 94 -21.14 -10.27 3.34
N ALA A 95 -21.98 -10.70 4.28
CA ALA A 95 -22.76 -9.81 5.15
C ALA A 95 -21.89 -8.96 6.10
N PHE A 96 -20.65 -9.37 6.34
CA PHE A 96 -19.69 -8.71 7.23
C PHE A 96 -18.55 -8.02 6.47
N LEU A 97 -18.68 -7.85 5.15
CA LEU A 97 -17.61 -7.28 4.32
C LEU A 97 -17.19 -5.90 4.79
N ASP A 98 -18.14 -5.00 5.06
CA ASP A 98 -17.82 -3.62 5.44
C ASP A 98 -17.03 -3.52 6.77
N PRO A 99 -17.40 -4.19 7.87
CA PRO A 99 -16.60 -4.17 9.09
C PRO A 99 -15.24 -4.88 8.93
N ILE A 100 -15.16 -5.97 8.16
CA ILE A 100 -13.90 -6.67 7.84
C ILE A 100 -12.96 -5.72 7.07
N TYR A 101 -13.48 -5.10 6.00
CA TYR A 101 -12.71 -4.19 5.15
C TYR A 101 -12.28 -2.94 5.93
N LYS A 102 -13.15 -2.36 6.76
CA LYS A 102 -12.81 -1.22 7.63
C LYS A 102 -11.66 -1.55 8.58
N THR A 103 -11.70 -2.73 9.22
CA THR A 103 -10.64 -3.20 10.10
C THR A 103 -9.32 -3.36 9.34
N PHE A 104 -9.36 -3.94 8.14
CA PHE A 104 -8.19 -4.07 7.27
C PHE A 104 -7.61 -2.72 6.87
N VAL A 105 -8.44 -1.76 6.44
CA VAL A 105 -7.97 -0.41 6.10
C VAL A 105 -7.31 0.28 7.30
N GLY A 106 -7.91 0.17 8.50
CA GLY A 106 -7.33 0.70 9.73
C GLY A 106 -5.98 0.08 10.06
N TYR A 107 -5.89 -1.25 10.03
CA TYR A 107 -4.63 -1.97 10.22
C TYR A 107 -3.58 -1.56 9.19
N LYS A 108 -3.96 -1.50 7.91
CA LYS A 108 -3.07 -1.13 6.81
C LYS A 108 -2.52 0.30 6.94
N GLN A 109 -3.25 1.19 7.62
CA GLN A 109 -2.80 2.56 7.90
C GLN A 109 -1.78 2.64 9.04
N SER A 110 -1.80 1.69 9.98
CA SER A 110 -0.86 1.64 11.11
C SER A 110 0.41 0.84 10.82
N VAL A 111 0.50 0.14 9.68
CA VAL A 111 1.73 -0.59 9.31
C VAL A 111 2.91 0.40 9.23
N PRO A 112 4.02 0.13 9.95
CA PRO A 112 5.21 0.95 9.89
C PRO A 112 5.74 1.10 8.47
N VAL A 113 6.37 2.24 8.21
CA VAL A 113 6.94 2.56 6.91
C VAL A 113 8.43 2.81 7.04
N CYS A 114 9.21 2.16 6.17
CA CYS A 114 10.65 2.32 6.12
C CYS A 114 11.06 2.84 4.74
N GLY A 115 12.11 3.65 4.68
CA GLY A 115 12.61 4.22 3.43
C GLY A 115 13.93 4.93 3.60
N CYS A 116 14.31 5.74 2.61
CA CYS A 116 15.59 6.44 2.63
C CYS A 116 15.48 7.93 2.31
N ILE A 117 16.28 8.75 2.99
CA ILE A 117 16.64 10.11 2.59
C ILE A 117 17.97 10.00 1.84
N ILE A 118 17.90 10.02 0.51
CA ILE A 118 19.09 9.84 -0.34
C ILE A 118 19.67 11.21 -0.68
N LEU A 119 20.86 11.50 -0.17
CA LEU A 119 21.60 12.74 -0.39
C LEU A 119 22.65 12.58 -1.48
N ASN A 120 22.83 13.63 -2.27
CA ASN A 120 23.92 13.70 -3.23
C ASN A 120 25.30 13.80 -2.53
N SER A 121 26.39 13.61 -3.28
CA SER A 121 27.76 13.66 -2.74
C SER A 121 28.15 14.97 -2.04
N THR A 122 27.45 16.08 -2.32
CA THR A 122 27.71 17.39 -1.68
C THR A 122 26.78 17.71 -0.51
N LEU A 123 25.84 16.81 -0.20
CA LEU A 123 24.81 16.96 0.83
C LEU A 123 23.99 18.25 0.65
N THR A 124 23.66 18.58 -0.60
CA THR A 124 22.88 19.77 -0.98
C THR A 124 21.52 19.43 -1.56
N HIS A 125 21.36 18.23 -2.11
CA HIS A 125 20.12 17.76 -2.73
C HIS A 125 19.69 16.41 -2.16
N VAL A 126 18.37 16.20 -2.08
CA VAL A 126 17.74 14.92 -1.75
C VAL A 126 17.01 14.36 -2.96
N LEU A 127 16.98 13.03 -3.09
CA LEU A 127 16.14 12.36 -4.08
C LEU A 127 14.70 12.27 -3.57
N LEU A 128 13.74 12.71 -4.38
CA LEU A 128 12.31 12.55 -4.12
C LEU A 128 11.62 11.84 -5.28
N VAL A 129 10.53 11.13 -4.97
CA VAL A 129 9.68 10.43 -5.92
C VAL A 129 8.27 11.03 -5.94
N LYS A 130 7.58 10.89 -7.08
CA LYS A 130 6.20 11.38 -7.26
C LYS A 130 5.36 10.39 -8.07
N GLY A 131 4.17 10.05 -7.59
CA GLY A 131 3.23 9.18 -8.30
C GLY A 131 2.44 9.85 -9.43
N TRP A 132 1.74 9.05 -10.25
CA TRP A 132 1.15 9.47 -11.53
C TRP A 132 0.01 10.48 -11.51
N LYS A 133 -0.70 10.66 -10.39
CA LYS A 133 -1.76 11.69 -10.34
C LYS A 133 -1.12 13.08 -10.52
N SER A 134 -1.71 13.93 -11.36
CA SER A 134 -1.17 15.26 -11.68
C SER A 134 -0.82 16.11 -10.43
N GLN A 135 -1.58 15.92 -9.35
CA GLN A 135 -1.41 16.61 -8.07
C GLN A 135 -0.80 15.74 -6.97
N SER A 136 -0.15 14.62 -7.34
CA SER A 136 0.59 13.79 -6.38
C SER A 136 1.67 14.64 -5.73
N PRO A 137 1.76 14.66 -4.40
CA PRO A 137 2.86 15.30 -3.71
C PRO A 137 4.16 14.51 -3.92
N TRP A 138 5.29 15.21 -3.86
CA TRP A 138 6.62 14.62 -3.76
C TRP A 138 6.85 14.06 -2.36
N GLY A 139 7.64 12.99 -2.25
CA GLY A 139 8.03 12.42 -0.98
C GLY A 139 9.32 11.61 -1.08
N PHE A 140 9.87 11.24 0.07
CA PHE A 140 10.98 10.29 0.13
C PHE A 140 10.53 8.90 -0.35
N PRO A 141 11.43 8.14 -1.02
CA PRO A 141 11.15 6.77 -1.41
C PRO A 141 11.04 5.87 -0.17
N LYS A 142 9.88 5.23 -0.01
CA LYS A 142 9.52 4.48 1.21
C LYS A 142 8.24 3.68 1.01
N GLY A 143 8.11 2.60 1.76
CA GLY A 143 6.87 1.84 1.82
C GLY A 143 6.79 0.98 3.08
N LYS A 144 5.87 0.02 3.07
CA LYS A 144 5.43 -0.66 4.29
C LYS A 144 6.33 -1.84 4.61
N ILE A 145 6.66 -1.98 5.88
CA ILE A 145 7.42 -3.13 6.36
C ILE A 145 6.61 -4.41 6.23
N ASN A 146 7.24 -5.46 5.71
CA ASN A 146 6.68 -6.80 5.68
C ASN A 146 6.84 -7.49 7.03
N ARG A 147 6.13 -8.60 7.20
CA ARG A 147 6.25 -9.41 8.41
C ARG A 147 7.65 -10.01 8.52
N ASN A 148 8.28 -9.88 9.70
CA ASN A 148 9.63 -10.37 9.99
C ASN A 148 10.70 -9.80 9.05
N GLU A 149 10.45 -8.63 8.47
CA GLU A 149 11.43 -7.89 7.68
C GLU A 149 12.14 -6.90 8.60
N GLU A 150 13.46 -6.79 8.50
CA GLU A 150 14.22 -5.76 9.21
C GLU A 150 13.94 -4.38 8.60
N PRO A 151 13.90 -3.29 9.39
CA PRO A 151 13.60 -1.94 8.87
C PRO A 151 14.53 -1.50 7.73
N SER A 152 15.83 -1.78 7.83
CA SER A 152 16.81 -1.48 6.78
C SER A 152 16.59 -2.30 5.50
N ALA A 153 16.24 -3.58 5.63
CA ALA A 153 15.90 -4.43 4.51
C ALA A 153 14.62 -3.94 3.81
N CYS A 154 13.60 -3.52 4.57
CA CYS A 154 12.41 -2.88 4.02
C CYS A 154 12.78 -1.60 3.28
N ALA A 155 13.57 -0.71 3.88
CA ALA A 155 13.99 0.53 3.25
C ALA A 155 14.73 0.27 1.92
N ALA A 156 15.63 -0.70 1.90
CA ALA A 156 16.36 -1.08 0.69
C ALA A 156 15.43 -1.61 -0.42
N ARG A 157 14.51 -2.52 -0.07
CA ARG A 157 13.53 -3.08 -1.01
C ARG A 157 12.65 -1.99 -1.62
N GLU A 158 12.06 -1.14 -0.78
CA GLU A 158 11.14 -0.07 -1.23
C GLU A 158 11.84 0.95 -2.13
N VAL A 159 13.06 1.35 -1.79
CA VAL A 159 13.86 2.24 -2.63
C VAL A 159 14.19 1.59 -3.98
N TRP A 160 14.55 0.30 -3.98
CA TRP A 160 14.82 -0.43 -5.21
C TRP A 160 13.56 -0.56 -6.08
N GLU A 161 12.40 -0.85 -5.49
CA GLU A 161 11.11 -0.95 -6.21
C GLU A 161 10.71 0.39 -6.85
N GLU A 162 10.80 1.49 -6.09
CA GLU A 162 10.35 2.82 -6.53
C GLU A 162 11.36 3.54 -7.44
N THR A 163 12.66 3.27 -7.29
CA THR A 163 13.74 4.01 -7.96
C THR A 163 14.68 3.18 -8.81
N GLY A 164 14.70 1.85 -8.65
CA GLY A 164 15.66 0.95 -9.30
C GLY A 164 17.08 1.05 -8.75
N PHE A 165 17.32 1.85 -7.72
CA PHE A 165 18.64 2.05 -7.13
C PHE A 165 18.82 1.18 -5.89
N ASP A 166 19.89 0.39 -5.85
CA ASP A 166 20.23 -0.44 -4.69
C ASP A 166 21.01 0.37 -3.65
N VAL A 167 20.34 0.68 -2.54
CA VAL A 167 20.93 1.41 -1.40
C VAL A 167 21.56 0.50 -0.35
N THR A 168 21.44 -0.83 -0.47
CA THR A 168 21.96 -1.79 0.52
C THR A 168 23.42 -1.53 0.91
N PRO A 169 24.34 -1.23 -0.02
CA PRO A 169 25.75 -0.99 0.31
C PRO A 169 26.00 0.30 1.12
N TYR A 170 25.00 1.18 1.21
CA TYR A 170 25.12 2.52 1.78
C TYR A 170 24.35 2.70 3.09
N ILE A 171 23.54 1.71 3.50
CA ILE A 171 22.76 1.80 4.73
C ILE A 171 23.69 1.66 5.94
N GLU A 172 23.63 2.65 6.82
CA GLU A 172 24.20 2.62 8.17
C GLU A 172 23.02 2.61 9.15
N GLU A 173 22.85 1.53 9.93
CA GLU A 173 21.67 1.33 10.81
C GLU A 173 21.47 2.48 11.82
N GLU A 174 22.58 3.02 12.30
CA GLU A 174 22.64 4.12 13.28
C GLU A 174 22.30 5.49 12.66
N SER A 175 22.28 5.59 11.33
CA SER A 175 22.06 6.84 10.59
C SER A 175 20.64 6.88 10.03
N SER A 176 19.64 6.93 10.91
CA SER A 176 18.23 7.05 10.55
C SER A 176 17.51 8.16 11.31
N LEU A 177 16.40 8.64 10.75
CA LEU A 177 15.47 9.56 11.39
C LEU A 177 14.10 8.90 11.52
N GLU A 178 13.50 9.01 12.70
CA GLU A 178 12.18 8.43 12.98
C GLU A 178 11.13 9.50 13.21
N PHE A 179 9.90 9.24 12.78
CA PHE A 179 8.75 10.09 13.06
C PHE A 179 7.52 9.24 13.29
N THR A 180 6.83 9.46 14.40
CA THR A 180 5.61 8.73 14.73
C THR A 180 4.40 9.66 14.67
N PHE A 181 3.38 9.29 13.90
CA PHE A 181 2.13 10.03 13.80
C PHE A 181 0.93 9.09 13.76
N ARG A 182 -0.06 9.31 14.63
CA ARG A 182 -1.29 8.50 14.72
C ARG A 182 -1.01 6.98 14.76
N GLN A 183 -0.08 6.58 15.62
CA GLN A 183 0.36 5.18 15.79
C GLN A 183 1.08 4.56 14.59
N LYS A 184 1.34 5.34 13.54
CA LYS A 184 2.20 4.93 12.44
C LYS A 184 3.61 5.45 12.68
N ASN A 185 4.58 4.56 12.70
CA ASN A 185 6.00 4.90 12.73
C ASN A 185 6.54 4.98 11.29
N GLU A 186 7.29 6.03 10.99
CA GLU A 186 8.07 6.17 9.77
C GLU A 186 9.55 6.29 10.12
N GLN A 187 10.38 5.39 9.60
CA GLN A 187 11.83 5.38 9.79
C GLN A 187 12.53 5.57 8.44
N LEU A 188 13.37 6.60 8.32
CA LEU A 188 14.09 6.91 7.09
C LEU A 188 15.60 6.88 7.31
N PHE A 189 16.30 6.00 6.62
CA PHE A 189 17.76 5.90 6.65
C PHE A 189 18.39 7.00 5.80
N ILE A 190 19.45 7.64 6.30
CA ILE A 190 20.16 8.70 5.58
C ILE A 190 21.26 8.06 4.74
N ILE A 191 21.12 8.15 3.43
CA ILE A 191 22.09 7.65 2.44
C ILE A 191 22.87 8.84 1.89
N THR A 192 24.19 8.73 1.77
CA THR A 192 25.04 9.81 1.26
C THR A 192 26.02 9.33 0.19
N GLY A 193 26.65 10.28 -0.51
CA GLY A 193 27.71 9.96 -1.47
C GLY A 193 27.20 9.55 -2.86
N ILE A 194 25.91 9.78 -3.15
CA ILE A 194 25.32 9.43 -4.44
C ILE A 194 25.61 10.55 -5.47
N ASP A 195 26.22 10.20 -6.59
CA ASP A 195 26.54 11.15 -7.65
C ASP A 195 25.33 11.37 -8.56
N GLU A 196 24.84 12.60 -8.64
CA GLU A 196 23.65 12.97 -9.44
C GLU A 196 23.79 12.70 -10.95
N ARG A 197 25.02 12.65 -11.47
CA ARG A 197 25.30 12.50 -12.90
C ARG A 197 25.39 11.04 -13.31
N THR A 198 25.89 10.18 -12.42
CA THR A 198 26.11 8.76 -12.72
C THR A 198 25.04 7.85 -12.15
N ALA A 199 24.34 8.27 -11.08
CA ALA A 199 23.22 7.51 -10.55
C ALA A 199 22.09 7.48 -11.57
N MET A 200 21.65 6.28 -11.92
CA MET A 200 20.52 6.05 -12.82
C MET A 200 19.34 5.56 -12.00
N PHE A 201 18.20 6.20 -12.19
CA PHE A 201 16.96 5.84 -11.51
C PHE A 201 15.91 5.43 -12.53
N GLN A 202 15.32 4.26 -12.31
CA GLN A 202 14.23 3.72 -13.12
C GLN A 202 13.34 2.85 -12.21
N PRO A 203 12.06 3.24 -11.99
CA PRO A 203 11.13 2.43 -11.19
C PRO A 203 11.04 1.00 -11.73
N GLN A 204 11.01 0.03 -10.82
CA GLN A 204 10.84 -1.38 -11.15
C GLN A 204 9.38 -1.81 -11.04
N ALA A 205 8.62 -1.19 -10.14
CA ALA A 205 7.19 -1.42 -9.99
C ALA A 205 6.38 -0.75 -11.12
N ASN A 206 5.40 -1.47 -11.67
CA ASN A 206 4.53 -0.96 -12.73
C ASN A 206 3.67 0.21 -12.21
N LYS A 207 3.78 1.38 -12.85
CA LYS A 207 2.80 2.49 -12.77
C LYS A 207 2.60 3.13 -11.38
N GLU A 208 3.54 2.99 -10.45
CA GLU A 208 3.45 3.68 -9.14
C GLU A 208 4.13 5.04 -9.16
N ILE A 209 5.36 5.11 -9.69
CA ILE A 209 6.17 6.34 -9.74
C ILE A 209 6.19 6.91 -11.16
N SER A 210 5.94 8.22 -11.26
CA SER A 210 5.91 8.98 -12.51
C SER A 210 7.14 9.86 -12.73
N ALA A 211 7.79 10.28 -11.64
CA ALA A 211 8.97 11.13 -11.70
C ALA A 211 9.85 10.87 -10.47
N ILE A 212 11.16 10.99 -10.69
CA ILE A 212 12.23 10.90 -9.69
C ILE A 212 13.15 12.07 -9.94
N GLU A 213 13.31 12.96 -8.95
CA GLU A 213 14.06 14.20 -9.13
C GLU A 213 14.86 14.57 -7.87
N TRP A 214 15.98 15.26 -8.11
CA TRP A 214 16.80 15.85 -7.05
C TRP A 214 16.23 17.20 -6.64
N TYR A 215 15.99 17.36 -5.34
CA TYR A 215 15.46 18.59 -4.75
C TYR A 215 16.49 19.23 -3.82
N PRO A 216 16.72 20.55 -3.90
CA PRO A 216 17.60 21.24 -2.96
C PRO A 216 17.08 21.10 -1.52
N VAL A 217 17.94 20.69 -0.58
CA VAL A 217 17.61 20.59 0.85
C VAL A 217 17.12 21.94 1.41
N ALA A 218 17.71 23.02 0.91
CA ALA A 218 17.36 24.39 1.32
C ALA A 218 15.97 24.85 0.82
N SER A 219 15.40 24.20 -0.20
CA SER A 219 14.06 24.52 -0.71
C SER A 219 12.95 23.67 -0.11
N LEU A 220 13.29 22.59 0.62
CA LEU A 220 12.29 21.74 1.28
C LEU A 220 11.49 22.54 2.33
N PRO A 221 10.17 22.30 2.43
CA PRO A 221 9.34 22.92 3.45
C PRO A 221 9.69 22.36 4.84
N ASP A 222 9.78 23.22 5.84
CA ASP A 222 9.87 22.85 7.26
C ASP A 222 8.54 23.14 7.98
N ALA A 223 8.46 22.84 9.28
CA ALA A 223 7.25 22.97 10.09
C ALA A 223 6.59 24.35 9.99
N GLY A 224 7.38 25.43 9.84
CA GLY A 224 6.87 26.80 9.71
C GLY A 224 6.23 27.14 8.37
N ALA A 225 6.42 26.29 7.34
CA ALA A 225 5.83 26.46 6.01
C ALA A 225 4.52 25.68 5.81
N ALA A 226 4.14 24.82 6.77
CA ALA A 226 2.81 24.22 6.80
C ALA A 226 1.81 25.32 7.17
N GLY A 227 1.00 25.76 6.20
CA GLY A 227 0.11 26.90 6.38
C GLY A 227 -0.76 26.76 7.64
N GLU A 228 -0.77 27.83 8.43
CA GLU A 228 -1.50 28.06 9.69
C GLU A 228 -3.04 27.88 9.61
N LYS A 229 -3.57 27.37 8.48
CA LYS A 229 -5.00 27.28 8.19
C LYS A 229 -5.61 25.89 8.22
N ASP A 230 -4.81 24.83 8.32
CA ASP A 230 -5.35 23.48 8.52
C ASP A 230 -4.92 22.98 9.90
N SER A 231 -5.90 22.80 10.78
CA SER A 231 -5.68 22.30 12.14
C SER A 231 -4.73 21.10 12.15
N ALA A 232 -3.81 21.08 13.12
CA ALA A 232 -2.82 20.03 13.40
C ALA A 232 -3.41 18.61 13.55
N HIS A 233 -4.73 18.47 13.42
CA HIS A 233 -5.50 17.23 13.53
C HIS A 233 -6.07 16.75 12.19
N SER A 234 -5.63 17.25 11.03
CA SER A 234 -6.08 16.79 9.72
C SER A 234 -4.99 16.04 8.92
N PHE A 235 -5.41 15.16 8.00
CA PHE A 235 -4.51 14.59 6.97
C PHE A 235 -3.81 15.67 6.11
N GLY A 236 -4.32 16.91 6.15
CA GLY A 236 -3.70 18.09 5.53
C GLY A 236 -2.38 18.49 6.18
N ALA A 237 -2.18 18.21 7.48
CA ALA A 237 -0.95 18.54 8.21
C ALA A 237 0.30 17.78 7.69
N MET A 238 0.10 16.67 6.97
CA MET A 238 1.20 15.93 6.34
C MET A 238 1.61 16.48 4.97
N LYS A 239 0.80 17.39 4.41
CA LYS A 239 1.07 18.03 3.13
C LYS A 239 1.63 19.42 3.35
N SER A 240 2.66 19.76 2.59
CA SER A 240 3.27 21.08 2.63
C SER A 240 3.52 21.58 1.22
N THR A 241 3.56 22.90 1.04
CA THR A 241 3.84 23.52 -0.26
C THR A 241 5.23 24.14 -0.21
N GLY A 242 6.09 23.79 -1.16
CA GLY A 242 7.40 24.40 -1.31
C GLY A 242 7.32 25.80 -1.90
N LYS A 243 8.46 26.50 -1.89
CA LYS A 243 8.58 27.87 -2.41
C LYS A 243 8.27 27.98 -3.91
N ASP A 244 8.44 26.89 -4.64
CA ASP A 244 8.16 26.72 -6.07
C ASP A 244 6.70 26.35 -6.37
N GLY A 245 5.86 26.17 -5.34
CA GLY A 245 4.48 25.71 -5.48
C GLY A 245 4.33 24.19 -5.55
N SER A 246 5.42 23.42 -5.47
CA SER A 246 5.38 21.96 -5.41
C SER A 246 4.74 21.49 -4.11
N LYS A 247 3.94 20.42 -4.18
CA LYS A 247 3.34 19.80 -2.99
C LYS A 247 4.24 18.68 -2.51
N PHE A 248 4.39 18.54 -1.20
CA PHE A 248 5.17 17.51 -0.54
C PHE A 248 4.30 16.74 0.44
N TYR A 249 4.62 15.48 0.70
CA TYR A 249 3.94 14.64 1.66
C TYR A 249 4.95 13.93 2.55
N MET A 250 4.81 14.10 3.86
CA MET A 250 5.70 13.48 4.87
C MET A 250 7.18 13.80 4.64
N VAL A 251 7.47 15.05 4.23
CA VAL A 251 8.84 15.55 4.08
C VAL A 251 9.19 16.47 5.25
N TRP A 252 8.35 17.47 5.53
CA TRP A 252 8.62 18.50 6.53
C TRP A 252 8.97 17.98 7.94
N PRO A 253 8.41 16.86 8.45
CA PRO A 253 8.76 16.37 9.80
C PRO A 253 10.24 16.00 9.96
N PHE A 254 10.92 15.70 8.85
CA PHE A 254 12.32 15.30 8.83
C PHE A 254 13.28 16.45 8.52
N VAL A 255 12.79 17.59 8.00
CA VAL A 255 13.65 18.62 7.39
C VAL A 255 14.55 19.34 8.41
N LYS A 256 14.03 19.67 9.61
CA LYS A 256 14.84 20.32 10.68
C LYS A 256 16.00 19.42 11.09
N ARG A 257 15.70 18.16 11.44
CA ARG A 257 16.67 17.14 11.86
C ARG A 257 17.65 16.77 10.74
N LEU A 258 17.19 16.65 9.51
CA LEU A 258 18.05 16.42 8.34
C LEU A 258 19.07 17.56 8.15
N ARG A 259 18.64 18.83 8.27
CA ARG A 259 19.55 19.98 8.16
C ARG A 259 20.57 20.00 9.29
N LYS A 260 20.17 19.65 10.52
CA LYS A 260 21.07 19.50 11.69
C LYS A 260 22.12 18.41 11.41
N TRP A 261 21.68 17.23 10.99
CA TRP A 261 22.54 16.10 10.62
C TRP A 261 23.56 16.47 9.54
N ILE A 262 23.12 17.13 8.45
CA ILE A 262 24.01 17.58 7.37
C ILE A 262 25.07 18.57 7.89
N LYS A 263 24.69 19.51 8.76
CA LYS A 263 25.61 20.49 9.37
C LYS A 263 26.67 19.79 10.21
N GLN A 264 26.28 18.79 11.02
CA GLN A 264 27.20 18.01 11.84
C GLN A 264 28.16 17.18 10.97
N ARG A 265 27.66 16.47 9.95
CA ARG A 265 28.49 15.66 9.04
C ARG A 265 29.53 16.50 8.30
N LYS A 266 29.18 17.73 7.89
CA LYS A 266 30.11 18.70 7.27
C LYS A 266 31.20 19.20 8.22
N ARG A 267 30.91 19.29 9.53
CA ARG A 267 31.87 19.70 10.56
C ARG A 267 32.80 18.54 10.96
N GLY A 268 32.27 17.33 11.09
CA GLY A 268 33.02 16.13 11.46
C GLY A 268 34.00 15.62 10.39
N GLY A 269 33.91 16.10 9.15
CA GLY A 269 34.90 15.87 8.09
C GLY A 269 36.22 16.65 8.27
N GLY A 270 36.30 17.54 9.26
CA GLY A 270 37.53 18.23 9.68
C GLY A 270 37.92 17.82 11.09
N SER A 271 39.13 17.30 11.26
CA SER A 271 39.66 16.91 12.57
C SER A 271 39.71 18.08 13.57
N GLY A 272 39.09 17.93 14.75
CA GLY A 272 39.50 18.61 15.99
C GLY A 272 38.41 19.41 16.73
N GLY A 273 38.07 18.98 17.96
CA GLY A 273 37.48 19.83 19.01
C GLY A 273 36.14 19.34 19.58
N VAL A 274 36.14 18.24 20.35
CA VAL A 274 34.95 17.70 21.05
C VAL A 274 35.05 18.07 22.54
N ALA A 275 34.35 19.13 22.96
CA ALA A 275 34.10 19.39 24.38
C ALA A 275 32.93 20.37 24.62
N SER A 276 32.70 21.34 23.73
CA SER A 276 31.73 22.43 23.97
C SER A 276 30.33 22.18 23.39
N GLY A 277 30.13 21.14 22.57
CA GLY A 277 28.85 20.90 21.87
C GLY A 277 27.85 20.04 22.63
N LYS A 278 28.29 19.26 23.64
CA LYS A 278 27.44 18.26 24.30
C LYS A 278 26.34 18.85 25.18
N GLU A 279 26.59 19.98 25.82
CA GLU A 279 25.60 20.61 26.71
C GLU A 279 24.50 21.32 25.91
N GLU A 280 24.85 22.01 24.81
CA GLU A 280 23.86 22.55 23.85
C GLU A 280 23.11 21.43 23.11
N GLU A 281 23.75 20.28 22.88
CA GLU A 281 23.15 19.08 22.27
C GLU A 281 22.07 18.44 23.16
N GLU A 282 22.35 18.27 24.47
CA GLU A 282 21.41 17.70 25.44
C GLU A 282 20.22 18.64 25.70
N GLU A 283 20.45 19.96 25.83
CA GLU A 283 19.36 20.93 26.04
C GLU A 283 18.43 21.06 24.82
N GLU A 284 18.96 21.10 23.59
CA GLU A 284 18.12 21.15 22.38
C GLU A 284 17.38 19.84 22.10
N GLU A 285 17.96 18.68 22.44
CA GLU A 285 17.28 17.38 22.33
C GLU A 285 16.17 17.23 23.37
N GLU A 286 16.38 17.69 24.61
CA GLU A 286 15.35 17.71 25.65
C GLU A 286 14.18 18.64 25.29
N GLU A 287 14.44 19.86 24.78
CA GLU A 287 13.38 20.77 24.33
C GLU A 287 12.57 20.18 23.15
N GLU A 288 13.22 19.46 22.23
CA GLU A 288 12.56 18.81 21.08
C GLU A 288 11.76 17.56 21.51
N GLU A 289 12.27 16.75 22.42
CA GLU A 289 11.52 15.64 23.03
C GLU A 289 10.30 16.17 23.81
N GLU A 290 10.43 17.33 24.46
CA GLU A 290 9.33 17.99 25.17
C GLU A 290 8.29 18.59 24.19
N GLU A 291 8.71 19.16 23.06
CA GLU A 291 7.82 19.56 21.96
C GLU A 291 7.08 18.36 21.35
N GLU A 292 7.76 17.24 21.11
CA GLU A 292 7.12 16.02 20.61
C GLU A 292 6.17 15.41 21.65
N ARG A 293 6.57 15.36 22.93
CA ARG A 293 5.75 14.85 24.03
C ARG A 293 4.54 15.73 24.30
N SER A 294 4.65 17.05 24.18
CA SER A 294 3.53 17.98 24.32
C SER A 294 2.52 17.85 23.16
N GLN A 295 3.02 17.65 21.92
CA GLN A 295 2.17 17.32 20.77
C GLN A 295 1.48 15.95 20.92
N GLN A 296 2.15 14.96 21.53
CA GLN A 296 1.57 13.65 21.86
C GLN A 296 0.53 13.74 22.99
N GLN A 297 0.77 14.51 24.05
CA GLN A 297 -0.14 14.67 25.19
C GLN A 297 -1.45 15.35 24.78
N GLN A 298 -1.37 16.43 23.98
CA GLN A 298 -2.56 17.08 23.41
C GLN A 298 -3.39 16.16 22.51
N GLN A 299 -2.80 15.08 21.97
CA GLN A 299 -3.49 14.08 21.16
C GLN A 299 -4.23 13.04 22.01
N HIS A 300 -3.69 12.64 23.16
CA HIS A 300 -4.31 11.67 24.07
C HIS A 300 -5.61 12.23 24.71
N ASP A 301 -5.64 13.52 25.00
CA ASP A 301 -6.79 14.21 25.61
C ASP A 301 -7.99 14.42 24.65
N LEU A 302 -7.85 14.03 23.37
CA LEU A 302 -8.89 14.18 22.34
C LEU A 302 -9.56 12.87 21.92
N LEU A 303 -9.20 11.72 22.53
CA LEU A 303 -9.90 10.45 22.29
C LEU A 303 -11.18 10.40 23.13
N PRO A 304 -12.37 10.25 22.53
CA PRO A 304 -13.57 10.02 23.32
C PRO A 304 -13.48 8.65 24.00
N SER A 305 -13.48 8.66 25.33
CA SER A 305 -13.64 7.48 26.17
C SER A 305 -15.03 6.89 25.93
N GLY A 306 -15.14 5.89 25.07
CA GLY A 306 -16.40 5.15 24.88
C GLY A 306 -16.63 4.64 23.46
N LEU A 307 -15.96 3.55 23.09
CA LEU A 307 -16.22 2.80 21.86
C LEU A 307 -17.10 1.56 22.12
N PHE A 308 -18.11 1.69 22.98
CA PHE A 308 -19.23 0.76 23.08
C PHE A 308 -20.49 1.57 23.40
N GLY A 309 -21.04 2.22 22.37
CA GLY A 309 -22.35 2.85 22.38
C GLY A 309 -23.32 2.02 21.54
N ASP A 310 -24.46 1.71 22.13
CA ASP A 310 -25.48 0.75 21.67
C ASP A 310 -25.89 0.89 20.19
N VAL A 311 -25.89 -0.24 19.48
CA VAL A 311 -26.66 -0.43 18.25
C VAL A 311 -27.65 -1.57 18.47
N VAL A 312 -28.88 -1.18 18.84
CA VAL A 312 -30.13 -1.93 18.64
C VAL A 312 -30.75 -1.29 17.38
N SER A 313 -31.22 -1.95 16.33
CA SER A 313 -31.86 -3.26 16.16
C SER A 313 -31.73 -3.76 14.71
N ALA A 314 -31.50 -5.07 14.52
CA ALA A 314 -32.38 -6.00 13.80
C ALA A 314 -31.65 -7.36 13.66
N GLN A 315 -32.31 -8.44 14.07
CA GLN A 315 -31.84 -9.84 14.12
C GLN A 315 -32.80 -10.70 13.25
N PRO A 316 -32.42 -11.89 12.73
CA PRO A 316 -31.67 -12.90 13.48
C PRO A 316 -30.52 -13.60 12.72
N THR A 317 -29.34 -13.55 13.30
CA THR A 317 -28.53 -14.72 13.68
C THR A 317 -27.70 -14.24 14.87
N ASP A 318 -27.72 -15.01 15.96
CA ASP A 318 -27.12 -14.68 17.25
C ASP A 318 -25.89 -13.75 17.15
N PRO A 319 -25.94 -12.50 17.64
CA PRO A 319 -24.83 -11.55 17.53
C PRO A 319 -23.55 -12.08 18.15
N GLN A 320 -23.63 -12.93 19.18
CA GLN A 320 -22.45 -13.54 19.81
C GLN A 320 -21.80 -14.56 18.86
N SER A 321 -22.60 -15.41 18.21
CA SER A 321 -22.13 -16.34 17.19
C SER A 321 -21.45 -15.65 16.00
N ALA A 322 -21.97 -14.50 15.55
CA ALA A 322 -21.35 -13.71 14.47
C ALA A 322 -19.99 -13.11 14.88
N VAL A 323 -19.89 -12.61 16.11
CA VAL A 323 -18.62 -12.08 16.66
C VAL A 323 -17.60 -13.20 16.85
N GLU A 324 -18.02 -14.36 17.36
CA GLU A 324 -17.17 -15.56 17.48
C GLU A 324 -16.69 -16.06 16.11
N MET A 325 -17.58 -16.11 15.11
CA MET A 325 -17.26 -16.52 13.74
C MET A 325 -16.22 -15.60 13.08
N LEU A 326 -16.27 -14.29 13.35
CA LEU A 326 -15.30 -13.32 12.86
C LEU A 326 -13.96 -13.39 13.62
N ARG A 327 -14.02 -13.68 14.92
CA ARG A 327 -12.84 -13.77 15.80
C ARG A 327 -12.00 -15.02 15.53
N ASP A 328 -12.66 -16.16 15.34
CA ASP A 328 -12.01 -17.46 15.15
C ASP A 328 -11.81 -17.80 13.66
N PHE A 329 -11.81 -16.77 12.80
CA PHE A 329 -11.67 -16.97 11.37
C PHE A 329 -10.35 -17.66 11.02
N ARG A 330 -10.46 -18.76 10.28
CA ARG A 330 -9.37 -19.40 9.56
C ARG A 330 -9.90 -19.95 8.25
N LEU A 331 -9.27 -19.59 7.14
CA LEU A 331 -9.63 -20.16 5.85
C LEU A 331 -9.06 -21.59 5.75
N ASP A 332 -9.86 -22.58 6.14
CA ASP A 332 -9.52 -24.00 6.01
C ASP A 332 -9.91 -24.53 4.62
N VAL A 333 -8.91 -24.65 3.74
CA VAL A 333 -9.08 -25.13 2.36
C VAL A 333 -9.39 -26.63 2.33
N ASN A 334 -8.99 -27.41 3.34
CA ASN A 334 -9.25 -28.84 3.42
C ASN A 334 -10.73 -29.15 3.70
N ALA A 335 -11.43 -28.23 4.37
CA ALA A 335 -12.88 -28.31 4.59
C ALA A 335 -13.68 -28.29 3.25
N VAL A 336 -13.12 -27.70 2.18
CA VAL A 336 -13.74 -27.63 0.85
C VAL A 336 -13.37 -28.83 -0.01
N MET A 337 -12.12 -29.28 0.06
CA MET A 337 -11.68 -30.47 -0.69
C MET A 337 -12.46 -31.72 -0.26
N GLY A 338 -12.83 -31.83 1.02
CA GLY A 338 -13.72 -32.88 1.52
C GLY A 338 -15.20 -32.76 1.06
N VAL A 339 -15.60 -31.63 0.46
CA VAL A 339 -16.90 -31.44 -0.21
C VAL A 339 -16.80 -31.80 -1.69
N PHE A 340 -15.69 -31.50 -2.35
CA PHE A 340 -15.43 -31.96 -3.73
C PHE A 340 -15.29 -33.49 -3.81
N ASP A 341 -14.60 -34.13 -2.86
CA ASP A 341 -14.50 -35.60 -2.82
C ASP A 341 -15.87 -36.28 -2.58
N ARG A 342 -16.76 -35.67 -1.79
CA ARG A 342 -18.14 -36.14 -1.59
C ARG A 342 -19.03 -35.90 -2.81
N ALA A 343 -18.80 -34.83 -3.57
CA ALA A 343 -19.50 -34.57 -4.82
C ALA A 343 -19.09 -35.56 -5.93
N ILE A 344 -17.84 -36.02 -5.95
CA ILE A 344 -17.36 -37.07 -6.85
C ILE A 344 -17.88 -38.46 -6.44
N ALA A 345 -17.95 -38.75 -5.13
CA ALA A 345 -18.45 -40.04 -4.62
C ALA A 345 -19.97 -40.23 -4.74
N SER A 346 -20.76 -39.17 -4.96
CA SER A 346 -22.24 -39.22 -4.95
C SER A 346 -22.89 -39.42 -6.33
N LYS A 347 -22.12 -39.55 -7.42
CA LYS A 347 -22.64 -39.92 -8.74
C LYS A 347 -22.29 -41.37 -9.08
N PRO A 348 -23.21 -42.34 -8.96
CA PRO A 348 -22.99 -43.66 -9.55
C PRO A 348 -23.03 -43.52 -11.07
N LEU A 349 -21.89 -43.77 -11.74
CA LEU A 349 -21.81 -43.93 -13.19
C LEU A 349 -22.74 -45.05 -13.64
N LYS A 350 -23.90 -44.71 -14.21
CA LYS A 350 -24.69 -45.64 -15.02
C LYS A 350 -23.96 -45.84 -16.35
N LEU A 351 -23.19 -46.91 -16.46
CA LEU A 351 -22.69 -47.40 -17.76
C LEU A 351 -23.88 -47.80 -18.64
N ALA A 352 -24.18 -46.99 -19.65
CA ALA A 352 -25.10 -47.37 -20.73
C ALA A 352 -24.39 -48.32 -21.69
N ARG A 353 -24.80 -49.59 -21.71
CA ARG A 353 -24.50 -50.55 -22.79
C ARG A 353 -25.35 -50.22 -24.02
N GLN A 354 -24.72 -49.72 -25.09
CA GLN A 354 -25.15 -49.88 -26.48
C GLN A 354 -23.85 -50.11 -27.27
N GLY A 355 -23.65 -51.14 -28.09
CA GLY A 355 -24.60 -51.85 -28.96
C GLY A 355 -24.12 -51.75 -30.41
N ALA A 356 -22.85 -52.07 -30.70
CA ALA A 356 -22.31 -52.01 -32.07
C ALA A 356 -22.36 -53.41 -32.72
N ARG A 357 -23.42 -53.61 -33.52
CA ARG A 357 -23.58 -54.75 -34.43
C ARG A 357 -22.59 -54.64 -35.61
N ARG A 358 -21.98 -55.79 -35.92
CA ARG A 358 -21.28 -56.17 -37.16
C ARG A 358 -21.86 -55.56 -38.44
N ARG A 359 -20.98 -55.26 -39.42
CA ARG A 359 -21.16 -55.68 -40.82
C ARG A 359 -19.81 -55.91 -41.51
N LYS A 360 -19.70 -57.10 -42.09
CA LYS A 360 -18.67 -57.56 -43.04
C LYS A 360 -18.80 -56.79 -44.35
N GLN A 361 -17.69 -56.39 -44.97
CA GLN A 361 -17.10 -57.05 -46.13
C GLN A 361 -15.71 -56.48 -46.38
#